data_AF-A0A811L650-F1
#
_entry.id   AF-A0A811L650-F1
#
_cell.length_a   1.000
_cell.length_b   1.000
_cell.length_c   1.000
_cell.angle_alpha   90.00
_cell.angle_beta   90.00
_cell.angle_gamma   90.00
#
_symmetry.space_group_name_H-M   'P 1'
#
loop_
_entity.id
_entity.type
_entity.pdbx_description
1 polymer ?
#
loop_
_entity_poly.entity_id
_entity_poly.type
_entity_poly.pdbx_seq_one_letter_code
_entity_poly.pdbx_strand_id
1 'polypeptide(L)'
;MLGHNDINEVFRGDLELKRFFEEISDELKNAYLIFMSDHGLRFGDITETRIGSIEENNPFLMISVPEKLRKNDDLMRQLKKNSKHLVTHYDTYATLAEIAAEHYEFTSKTSFSTKTFNPSYRTLKGSSFFHPLKQPRDCFSLLIPFEYCLCQREQYTIDNKDLALTVGGMILKIINDKVTKSKHKKDCQRLELKEDGDFEVIQIESGREEKVYLVTIETVNGAKYQGYVGKTNDKLKLYTTTFPRMNAYAEQAKCIPEQYLRHYCWCKS
;
A
#
# COMPACT_ATOMS: atom_id res chain seq x y z
N MET A 1 -5.29 -4.43 19.80
CA MET A 1 -4.45 -4.46 18.59
C MET A 1 -3.02 -4.36 19.07
N LEU A 2 -2.17 -5.36 18.79
CA LEU A 2 -0.80 -5.40 19.31
C LEU A 2 0.06 -4.37 18.56
N GLY A 3 0.89 -3.63 19.29
CA GLY A 3 1.88 -2.73 18.68
C GLY A 3 1.32 -1.52 17.94
N HIS A 4 0.01 -1.25 17.98
CA HIS A 4 -0.59 -0.19 17.17
C HIS A 4 -0.08 1.21 17.53
N ASN A 5 0.17 1.47 18.82
CA ASN A 5 0.59 2.78 19.34
C ASN A 5 2.09 2.86 19.67
N ASP A 6 2.72 1.71 19.91
CA ASP A 6 4.15 1.60 20.25
C ASP A 6 4.65 0.22 19.81
N ILE A 7 5.70 0.20 19.00
CA ILE A 7 6.35 -1.03 18.52
C ILE A 7 6.82 -1.93 19.67
N ASN A 8 7.15 -1.32 20.82
CA ASN A 8 7.58 -2.05 21.99
C ASN A 8 6.42 -2.80 22.65
N GLU A 9 5.15 -2.67 22.24
CA GLU A 9 4.06 -3.45 22.82
C GLU A 9 3.83 -4.80 22.13
N VAL A 10 4.54 -5.09 21.03
CA VAL A 10 4.37 -6.34 20.28
C VAL A 10 4.74 -7.56 21.13
N PHE A 11 5.75 -7.46 22.01
CA PHE A 11 6.18 -8.57 22.88
C PHE A 11 5.06 -9.08 23.80
N ARG A 12 4.04 -8.26 24.06
CA ARG A 12 2.90 -8.65 24.92
C ARG A 12 2.07 -9.78 24.33
N GLY A 13 2.20 -10.05 23.02
CA GLY A 13 1.54 -11.17 22.35
C GLY A 13 2.46 -12.37 22.12
N ASP A 14 3.75 -12.29 22.43
CA ASP A 14 4.71 -13.34 22.08
C ASP A 14 4.38 -14.67 22.76
N LEU A 15 4.02 -14.63 24.05
CA LEU A 15 3.72 -15.85 24.81
C LEU A 15 2.44 -16.51 24.34
N GLU A 16 1.41 -15.72 24.02
CA GLU A 16 0.14 -16.17 23.48
C GLU A 16 0.31 -16.75 22.07
N LEU A 17 1.07 -16.09 21.20
CA LEU A 17 1.38 -16.59 19.85
C LEU A 17 2.20 -17.88 19.92
N LYS A 18 3.21 -17.92 20.80
CA LYS A 18 4.01 -19.13 21.05
C LYS A 18 3.12 -20.29 21.47
N ARG A 19 2.26 -20.09 22.48
CA ARG A 19 1.34 -21.13 22.97
C ARG A 19 0.39 -21.58 21.87
N PHE A 20 -0.20 -20.65 21.12
CA PHE A 20 -1.06 -20.97 19.99
C PHE A 20 -0.35 -21.87 18.96
N PHE A 21 0.87 -21.51 18.54
CA PHE A 21 1.63 -22.31 17.58
C PHE A 21 2.13 -23.65 18.14
N GLU A 22 2.40 -23.74 19.44
CA GLU A 22 2.70 -25.01 20.12
C GLU A 22 1.46 -25.93 20.14
N GLU A 23 0.29 -25.37 20.46
CA GLU A 23 -0.99 -26.09 20.51
C GLU A 23 -1.40 -26.66 19.15
N ILE A 24 -1.20 -25.92 18.05
CA ILE A 24 -1.54 -26.37 16.69
C ILE A 24 -0.38 -27.04 15.94
N SER A 25 0.73 -27.34 16.64
CA SER A 25 1.98 -27.77 16.00
C SER A 25 1.85 -29.08 15.20
N ASP A 26 0.99 -30.00 15.66
CA ASP A 26 0.74 -31.26 14.97
C ASP A 26 -0.09 -31.07 13.69
N GLU A 27 -1.08 -30.18 13.69
CA GLU A 27 -1.86 -29.78 12.51
C GLU A 27 -0.96 -29.11 11.47
N LEU A 28 -0.02 -28.28 11.93
CA LEU A 28 0.94 -27.58 11.08
C LEU A 28 1.89 -28.52 10.31
N LYS A 29 2.03 -29.79 10.71
CA LYS A 29 2.78 -30.79 9.93
C LYS A 29 2.16 -31.03 8.57
N ASN A 30 0.84 -30.91 8.44
CA ASN A 30 0.09 -31.17 7.21
C ASN A 30 -0.59 -29.93 6.61
N ALA A 31 -0.32 -28.73 7.15
CA ALA A 31 -0.95 -27.49 6.72
C ALA A 31 0.02 -26.51 6.05
N TYR A 32 -0.53 -25.65 5.20
CA TYR A 32 0.12 -24.41 4.81
C TYR A 32 -0.22 -23.35 5.85
N LEU A 33 0.81 -22.72 6.42
CA LEU A 33 0.63 -21.58 7.32
C LEU A 33 1.03 -20.32 6.58
N ILE A 34 0.09 -19.37 6.51
CA ILE A 34 0.37 -18.00 6.08
C ILE A 34 0.04 -17.11 7.26
N PHE A 35 1.06 -16.46 7.82
CA PHE A 35 0.92 -15.53 8.93
C PHE A 35 1.24 -14.13 8.42
N MET A 36 0.28 -13.21 8.52
CA MET A 36 0.38 -11.90 7.88
C MET A 36 -0.22 -10.79 8.75
N SER A 37 0.24 -9.57 8.54
CA SER A 37 -0.40 -8.35 9.02
C SER A 37 -1.19 -7.69 7.89
N ASP A 38 -2.25 -6.95 8.21
CA ASP A 38 -3.03 -6.16 7.24
C ASP A 38 -2.34 -4.84 6.88
N HIS A 39 -1.57 -4.29 7.81
CA HIS A 39 -0.73 -3.11 7.62
C HIS A 39 0.54 -3.15 8.47
N GLY A 40 1.47 -2.23 8.25
CA GLY A 40 2.61 -2.01 9.11
C GLY A 40 2.31 -1.13 10.33
N LEU A 41 3.33 -0.56 10.95
CA LEU A 41 3.14 0.28 12.13
C LEU A 41 2.60 1.66 11.75
N ARG A 42 1.41 2.02 12.24
CA ARG A 42 0.70 3.25 11.85
C ARG A 42 0.78 4.41 12.83
N PHE A 43 1.18 4.17 14.08
CA PHE A 43 1.21 5.22 15.11
C PHE A 43 2.46 5.11 15.99
N GLY A 44 2.71 6.17 16.75
CA GLY A 44 3.87 6.33 17.62
C GLY A 44 5.02 7.07 16.92
N ASP A 45 5.91 7.67 17.71
CA ASP A 45 6.97 8.58 17.23
C ASP A 45 7.88 7.97 16.13
N ILE A 46 7.98 6.64 16.08
CA ILE A 46 8.75 5.92 15.07
C ILE A 46 8.24 6.19 13.65
N THR A 47 6.95 6.46 13.45
CA THR A 47 6.37 6.76 12.11
C THR A 47 6.90 8.08 11.54
N GLU A 48 7.41 8.99 12.38
CA GLU A 48 8.04 10.24 11.95
C GLU A 48 9.46 10.01 11.39
N THR A 49 10.04 8.84 11.63
CA THR A 49 11.34 8.47 11.06
C THR A 49 11.20 7.99 9.62
N ARG A 50 12.26 8.15 8.82
CA ARG A 50 12.31 7.62 7.45
C ARG A 50 12.04 6.12 7.37
N ILE A 51 12.43 5.36 8.39
CA ILE A 51 12.20 3.91 8.42
C ILE A 51 10.75 3.62 8.78
N GLY A 52 10.19 4.29 9.79
CA GLY A 52 8.81 4.08 10.20
C GLY A 52 7.79 4.39 9.10
N SER A 53 8.01 5.43 8.30
CA SER A 53 7.13 5.75 7.16
C SER A 53 7.16 4.69 6.05
N ILE A 54 8.28 3.97 5.91
CA ILE A 54 8.38 2.82 5.01
C ILE A 54 7.68 1.62 5.65
N GLU A 55 7.96 1.36 6.93
CA GLU A 55 7.40 0.22 7.66
C GLU A 55 5.88 0.30 7.77
N GLU A 56 5.27 1.48 7.84
CA GLU A 56 3.80 1.67 7.80
C GLU A 56 3.15 0.97 6.60
N ASN A 57 3.84 1.01 5.46
CA ASN A 57 3.39 0.46 4.18
C ASN A 57 3.94 -0.96 3.91
N ASN A 58 4.69 -1.53 4.84
CA ASN A 58 5.37 -2.83 4.72
C ASN A 58 4.76 -3.87 5.69
N PRO A 59 3.60 -4.44 5.38
CA PRO A 59 2.99 -5.45 6.24
C PRO A 59 3.85 -6.71 6.34
N PHE A 60 3.86 -7.32 7.53
CA PHE A 60 4.54 -8.59 7.76
C PHE A 60 3.88 -9.73 6.96
N LEU A 61 4.68 -10.63 6.39
CA LEU A 61 4.24 -11.85 5.73
C LEU A 61 5.23 -12.99 5.95
N MET A 62 4.74 -14.11 6.47
CA MET A 62 5.46 -15.37 6.61
C MET A 62 4.67 -16.50 6.00
N ILE A 63 5.36 -17.43 5.34
CA ILE A 63 4.79 -18.68 4.83
C ILE A 63 5.58 -19.88 5.33
N SER A 64 4.86 -20.93 5.74
CA SER A 64 5.39 -22.26 5.98
C SER A 64 4.52 -23.29 5.24
N VAL A 65 5.16 -24.33 4.73
CA VAL A 65 4.51 -25.39 3.94
C VAL A 65 4.42 -26.69 4.76
N PRO A 66 3.53 -27.64 4.39
CA PRO A 66 3.45 -28.96 5.01
C PRO A 66 4.81 -29.65 5.06
N GLU A 67 5.07 -30.41 6.13
CA GLU A 67 6.35 -31.07 6.40
C GLU A 67 6.81 -31.95 5.22
N LYS A 68 5.88 -32.66 4.57
CA LYS A 68 6.16 -33.47 3.38
C LYS A 68 6.79 -32.67 2.23
N LEU A 69 6.43 -31.39 2.09
CA LEU A 69 6.92 -30.51 1.04
C LEU A 69 8.22 -29.79 1.42
N ARG A 70 8.56 -29.74 2.71
CA ARG A 70 9.86 -29.18 3.17
C ARG A 70 11.05 -30.01 2.68
N LYS A 71 10.82 -31.28 2.31
CA LYS A 71 11.80 -32.18 1.67
C LYS A 71 11.95 -31.93 0.15
N ASN A 72 11.15 -31.03 -0.43
CA ASN A 72 11.30 -30.62 -1.82
C ASN A 72 12.29 -29.45 -1.89
N ASP A 73 13.55 -29.75 -2.23
CA ASP A 73 14.60 -28.72 -2.30
C ASP A 73 14.31 -27.64 -3.36
N ASP A 74 13.58 -27.98 -4.43
CA ASP A 74 13.21 -27.02 -5.47
C ASP A 74 12.25 -25.95 -4.94
N LEU A 75 11.18 -26.39 -4.27
CA LEU A 75 10.22 -25.53 -3.61
C LEU A 75 10.89 -24.66 -2.53
N MET A 76 11.68 -25.27 -1.64
CA MET A 76 12.30 -24.55 -0.53
C MET A 76 13.32 -23.51 -1.03
N ARG A 77 14.09 -23.82 -2.08
CA ARG A 77 14.96 -22.83 -2.74
C ARG A 77 14.13 -21.72 -3.37
N GLN A 78 13.02 -22.03 -4.02
CA GLN A 78 12.19 -21.02 -4.68
C GLN A 78 11.52 -20.07 -3.68
N LEU A 79 10.96 -20.60 -2.59
CA LEU A 79 10.42 -19.78 -1.49
C LEU A 79 11.48 -18.85 -0.90
N LYS A 80 12.70 -19.35 -0.64
CA LYS A 80 13.81 -18.54 -0.11
C LYS A 80 14.33 -17.49 -1.09
N LYS A 81 14.24 -17.73 -2.40
CA LYS A 81 14.52 -16.71 -3.42
C LYS A 81 13.44 -15.64 -3.43
N ASN A 82 12.17 -16.07 -3.44
CA ASN A 82 11.00 -15.19 -3.50
C ASN A 82 10.85 -14.31 -2.26
N SER A 83 11.30 -14.78 -1.08
CA SER A 83 11.30 -13.98 0.15
C SER A 83 12.21 -12.75 0.11
N LYS A 84 13.06 -12.60 -0.93
CA LYS A 84 13.94 -11.44 -1.13
C LYS A 84 13.42 -10.48 -2.20
N HIS A 85 12.23 -10.72 -2.74
CA HIS A 85 11.61 -9.86 -3.74
C HIS A 85 10.45 -9.07 -3.14
N LEU A 86 10.17 -7.90 -3.72
CA LEU A 86 8.96 -7.14 -3.43
C LEU A 86 7.73 -7.97 -3.85
N VAL A 87 6.85 -8.28 -2.90
CA VAL A 87 5.61 -9.04 -3.12
C VAL A 87 4.38 -8.22 -2.77
N THR A 88 3.23 -8.63 -3.30
CA THR A 88 1.94 -7.98 -3.03
C THR A 88 0.92 -9.02 -2.57
N HIS A 89 -0.22 -8.55 -2.04
CA HIS A 89 -1.34 -9.44 -1.75
C HIS A 89 -1.92 -10.13 -2.99
N TYR A 90 -1.65 -9.63 -4.21
CA TYR A 90 -1.99 -10.36 -5.43
C TYR A 90 -1.19 -11.66 -5.58
N ASP A 91 0.06 -11.68 -5.14
CA ASP A 91 0.91 -12.88 -5.15
C ASP A 91 0.47 -13.87 -4.05
N THR A 92 0.08 -13.34 -2.87
CA THR A 92 -0.53 -14.15 -1.79
C THR A 92 -1.80 -14.82 -2.29
N TYR A 93 -2.66 -14.07 -2.96
CA TYR A 93 -3.88 -14.59 -3.57
C TYR A 93 -3.62 -15.67 -4.63
N ALA A 94 -2.65 -15.43 -5.52
CA ALA A 94 -2.25 -16.42 -6.52
C ALA A 94 -1.75 -17.72 -5.87
N THR A 95 -0.98 -17.61 -4.78
CA THR A 95 -0.49 -18.76 -4.00
C THR A 95 -1.64 -19.53 -3.36
N LEU A 96 -2.60 -18.84 -2.74
CA LEU A 96 -3.79 -19.46 -2.16
C LEU A 96 -4.64 -20.17 -3.21
N ALA A 97 -4.81 -19.56 -4.39
CA ALA A 97 -5.54 -20.15 -5.50
C ALA A 97 -4.86 -21.43 -6.01
N GLU A 98 -3.51 -21.45 -6.08
CA GLU A 98 -2.75 -22.65 -6.44
C GLU A 98 -2.90 -23.74 -5.38
N ILE A 99 -2.75 -23.42 -4.10
CA ILE A 99 -2.96 -24.38 -3.01
C ILE A 99 -4.35 -25.01 -3.11
N ALA A 100 -5.39 -24.20 -3.29
CA ALA A 100 -6.76 -24.70 -3.41
C ALA A 100 -6.93 -25.65 -4.62
N ALA A 101 -6.29 -25.34 -5.75
CA ALA A 101 -6.43 -26.08 -6.99
C ALA A 101 -5.54 -27.33 -7.08
N GLU A 102 -4.33 -27.31 -6.52
CA GLU A 102 -3.27 -28.28 -6.86
C GLU A 102 -2.59 -28.93 -5.64
N HIS A 103 -2.98 -28.60 -4.39
CA HIS A 103 -2.28 -29.11 -3.19
C HIS A 103 -2.15 -30.65 -3.12
N TYR A 104 -3.09 -31.39 -3.73
CA TYR A 104 -3.09 -32.85 -3.75
C TYR A 104 -2.02 -33.44 -4.70
N GLU A 105 -1.58 -32.67 -5.70
CA GLU A 105 -0.56 -33.05 -6.68
C GLU A 105 0.88 -32.80 -6.19
N PHE A 106 1.04 -32.04 -5.10
CA PHE A 106 2.36 -31.63 -4.63
C PHE A 106 3.05 -32.72 -3.80
N THR A 107 4.26 -33.06 -4.24
CA THR A 107 5.14 -34.07 -3.64
C THR A 107 6.57 -33.55 -3.52
N SER A 108 7.45 -34.35 -2.91
CA SER A 108 8.89 -34.04 -2.86
C SER A 108 9.57 -34.03 -4.24
N LYS A 109 8.93 -34.57 -5.28
CA LYS A 109 9.45 -34.64 -6.66
C LYS A 109 8.82 -33.62 -7.61
N THR A 110 7.79 -32.89 -7.16
CA THR A 110 7.13 -31.86 -7.99
C THR A 110 8.14 -30.78 -8.35
N SER A 111 8.26 -30.46 -9.64
CA SER A 111 9.09 -29.33 -10.10
C SER A 111 8.29 -28.05 -10.04
N PHE A 112 8.81 -27.07 -9.30
CA PHE A 112 8.20 -25.76 -9.10
C PHE A 112 8.96 -24.67 -9.86
N SER A 113 10.28 -24.73 -9.92
CA SER A 113 11.09 -23.68 -10.57
C SER A 113 10.98 -23.62 -12.09
N THR A 114 10.47 -24.67 -12.73
CA THR A 114 10.33 -24.77 -14.20
C THR A 114 8.90 -24.55 -14.68
N LYS A 115 7.95 -24.37 -13.76
CA LYS A 115 6.53 -24.21 -14.04
C LYS A 115 6.02 -22.85 -13.60
N THR A 116 4.84 -22.51 -14.08
CA THR A 116 4.05 -21.38 -13.62
C THR A 116 2.63 -21.82 -13.38
N PHE A 117 2.01 -21.28 -12.33
CA PHE A 117 0.59 -21.46 -12.07
C PHE A 117 -0.22 -20.42 -12.86
N ASN A 118 -1.00 -20.88 -13.84
CA ASN A 118 -1.86 -20.03 -14.65
C ASN A 118 -3.21 -20.74 -14.94
N PRO A 119 -4.17 -20.67 -14.00
CA PRO A 119 -5.44 -21.38 -14.15
C PRO A 119 -6.28 -20.81 -15.30
N SER A 120 -6.90 -21.69 -16.10
CA SER A 120 -7.76 -21.27 -17.23
C SER A 120 -9.06 -20.58 -16.80
N TYR A 121 -9.53 -20.83 -15.58
CA TYR A 121 -10.81 -20.33 -15.07
C TYR A 121 -10.73 -18.89 -14.53
N ARG A 122 -9.54 -18.28 -14.42
CA ARG A 122 -9.39 -16.89 -13.99
C ARG A 122 -8.06 -16.26 -14.36
N THR A 123 -8.07 -14.95 -14.59
CA THR A 123 -6.85 -14.16 -14.72
C THR A 123 -6.30 -13.76 -13.36
N LEU A 124 -5.08 -14.20 -13.04
CA LEU A 124 -4.35 -13.78 -11.84
C LEU A 124 -3.56 -12.49 -12.10
N LYS A 125 -3.53 -11.60 -11.09
CA LYS A 125 -2.72 -10.36 -11.13
C LYS A 125 -1.32 -10.54 -10.55
N GLY A 126 -1.17 -11.45 -9.59
CA GLY A 126 0.11 -11.81 -8.99
C GLY A 126 0.59 -13.18 -9.46
N SER A 127 1.74 -13.59 -8.93
CA SER A 127 2.34 -14.90 -9.18
C SER A 127 2.46 -15.67 -7.87
N SER A 128 2.20 -16.99 -7.90
CA SER A 128 2.35 -17.82 -6.71
C SER A 128 3.80 -17.83 -6.22
N PHE A 129 3.97 -17.85 -4.89
CA PHE A 129 5.27 -17.90 -4.22
C PHE A 129 6.03 -19.20 -4.46
N PHE A 130 5.36 -20.25 -4.97
CA PHE A 130 5.99 -21.52 -5.25
C PHE A 130 6.84 -21.50 -6.52
N HIS A 131 6.60 -20.54 -7.42
CA HIS A 131 7.26 -20.45 -8.73
C HIS A 131 8.17 -19.22 -8.85
N PRO A 132 9.04 -19.13 -9.88
CA PRO A 132 9.77 -17.91 -10.17
C PRO A 132 8.81 -16.74 -10.39
N LEU A 133 8.98 -15.67 -9.61
CA LEU A 133 8.13 -14.49 -9.74
C LEU A 133 8.46 -13.72 -11.03
N LYS A 134 7.41 -13.30 -11.74
CA LYS A 134 7.53 -12.47 -12.94
C LYS A 134 8.30 -11.18 -12.66
N GLN A 135 9.27 -10.86 -13.51
CA GLN A 135 10.13 -9.67 -13.43
C GLN A 135 9.77 -8.64 -14.53
N PRO A 136 10.16 -7.36 -14.37
CA PRO A 136 10.73 -6.74 -13.16
C PRO A 136 9.68 -6.61 -12.04
N ARG A 137 10.13 -6.45 -10.79
CA ARG A 137 9.26 -6.28 -9.61
C ARG A 137 9.51 -4.93 -8.95
N ASP A 138 8.72 -3.94 -9.38
CA ASP A 138 8.76 -2.56 -8.90
C ASP A 138 7.31 -2.04 -8.73
N CYS A 139 7.14 -0.86 -8.14
CA CYS A 139 5.82 -0.30 -7.88
C CYS A 139 4.96 -0.09 -9.14
N PHE A 140 5.59 0.05 -10.32
CA PHE A 140 4.85 0.20 -11.57
C PHE A 140 4.50 -1.14 -12.22
N SER A 141 5.22 -2.22 -11.92
CA SER A 141 4.92 -3.56 -12.46
C SER A 141 3.97 -4.37 -11.57
N LEU A 142 3.86 -4.04 -10.29
CA LEU A 142 3.13 -4.83 -9.29
C LEU A 142 1.77 -4.27 -8.88
N LEU A 143 1.23 -3.29 -9.63
CA LEU A 143 -0.06 -2.65 -9.32
C LEU A 143 -0.12 -2.07 -7.89
N ILE A 144 1.04 -1.70 -7.34
CA ILE A 144 1.13 -1.03 -6.04
C ILE A 144 0.76 0.43 -6.28
N PRO A 145 -0.29 0.97 -5.63
CA PRO A 145 -0.56 2.41 -5.69
C PRO A 145 0.68 3.17 -5.25
N PHE A 146 1.00 4.28 -5.93
CA PHE A 146 2.30 4.92 -5.78
C PHE A 146 2.50 5.44 -4.34
N GLU A 147 1.43 5.82 -3.66
CA GLU A 147 1.43 6.20 -2.24
C GLU A 147 1.86 5.08 -1.27
N TYR A 148 1.74 3.82 -1.67
CA TYR A 148 2.16 2.64 -0.89
C TYR A 148 3.47 2.03 -1.42
N CYS A 149 4.18 2.76 -2.29
CA CYS A 149 5.41 2.28 -2.89
C CYS A 149 6.55 2.26 -1.87
N LEU A 150 7.08 1.06 -1.58
CA LEU A 150 8.23 0.87 -0.68
C LEU A 150 9.59 1.11 -1.34
N CYS A 151 9.64 1.31 -2.66
CA CYS A 151 10.91 1.55 -3.34
C CYS A 151 11.51 2.86 -2.82
N GLN A 152 12.63 2.76 -2.10
CA GLN A 152 13.42 3.94 -1.74
C GLN A 152 14.01 4.53 -3.02
N ARG A 153 13.58 5.74 -3.36
CA ARG A 153 14.07 6.48 -4.53
C ARG A 153 14.57 7.84 -4.08
N GLU A 154 15.50 8.40 -4.83
CA GLU A 154 16.02 9.72 -4.55
C GLU A 154 14.91 10.77 -4.74
N GLN A 155 14.90 11.74 -3.83
CA GLN A 155 13.87 12.76 -3.74
C GLN A 155 14.53 14.13 -3.68
N TYR A 156 13.98 15.07 -4.45
CA TYR A 156 14.52 16.40 -4.60
C TYR A 156 13.40 17.42 -4.48
N THR A 157 13.49 18.31 -3.49
CA THR A 157 12.60 19.46 -3.43
C THR A 157 12.93 20.40 -4.58
N ILE A 158 11.92 20.78 -5.36
CA ILE A 158 12.06 21.71 -6.48
C ILE A 158 11.13 22.90 -6.31
N ASP A 159 11.58 24.07 -6.74
CA ASP A 159 10.72 25.25 -6.83
C ASP A 159 9.97 25.24 -8.17
N ASN A 160 8.70 24.86 -8.14
CA ASN A 160 7.86 24.79 -9.32
C ASN A 160 6.40 25.12 -8.99
N LYS A 161 6.15 26.41 -8.74
CA LYS A 161 4.82 26.95 -8.41
C LYS A 161 3.77 26.59 -9.47
N ASP A 162 4.11 26.66 -10.77
CA ASP A 162 3.16 26.35 -11.85
C ASP A 162 2.67 24.90 -11.80
N LEU A 163 3.58 23.94 -11.54
CA LEU A 163 3.23 22.54 -11.36
C LEU A 163 2.35 22.36 -10.12
N ALA A 164 2.70 23.01 -9.01
CA ALA A 164 1.92 22.96 -7.78
C ALA A 164 0.48 23.47 -7.98
N LEU A 165 0.31 24.61 -8.66
CA LEU A 165 -1.00 25.18 -8.95
C LEU A 165 -1.82 24.30 -9.89
N THR A 166 -1.19 23.78 -10.95
CA THR A 166 -1.84 22.89 -11.92
C THR A 166 -2.35 21.61 -11.23
N VAL A 167 -1.48 20.95 -10.46
CA VAL A 167 -1.81 19.72 -9.74
C VAL A 167 -2.81 19.99 -8.62
N GLY A 168 -2.68 21.11 -7.91
CA GLY A 168 -3.63 21.55 -6.90
C GLY A 168 -5.04 21.73 -7.46
N GLY A 169 -5.16 22.34 -8.64
CA GLY A 169 -6.42 22.41 -9.37
C GLY A 169 -7.02 21.04 -9.70
N MET A 170 -6.19 20.07 -10.13
CA MET A 170 -6.62 18.69 -10.38
C MET A 170 -7.12 18.00 -9.10
N ILE A 171 -6.40 18.14 -7.99
CA ILE A 171 -6.76 17.59 -6.67
C ILE A 171 -8.09 18.18 -6.21
N LEU A 172 -8.21 19.51 -6.15
CA LEU A 172 -9.40 20.18 -5.66
C LEU A 172 -10.62 19.93 -6.54
N LYS A 173 -10.44 19.74 -7.86
CA LYS A 173 -11.54 19.32 -8.75
C LYS A 173 -12.12 17.98 -8.28
N ILE A 174 -11.29 16.96 -8.05
CA ILE A 174 -11.74 15.65 -7.60
C ILE A 174 -12.41 15.73 -6.23
N ILE A 175 -11.80 16.45 -5.28
CA ILE A 175 -12.33 16.64 -3.93
C ILE A 175 -13.72 17.30 -3.97
N ASN A 176 -13.82 18.45 -4.65
CA ASN A 176 -15.07 19.19 -4.76
C ASN A 176 -16.15 18.41 -5.51
N ASP A 177 -15.78 17.61 -6.53
CA ASP A 177 -16.72 16.74 -7.24
C ASP A 177 -17.28 15.64 -6.33
N LYS A 178 -16.46 15.03 -5.46
CA LYS A 178 -16.92 14.06 -4.46
C LYS A 178 -17.93 14.67 -3.49
N VAL A 179 -17.65 15.87 -2.97
CA VAL A 179 -18.58 16.60 -2.08
C VAL A 179 -19.87 16.95 -2.82
N THR A 180 -19.77 17.48 -4.05
CA THR A 180 -20.91 17.91 -4.86
C THR A 180 -21.86 16.75 -5.21
N LYS A 181 -21.31 15.54 -5.43
CA LYS A 181 -22.09 14.32 -5.73
C LYS A 181 -22.67 13.66 -4.47
N SER A 182 -22.27 14.10 -3.28
CA SER A 182 -22.76 13.56 -2.01
C SER A 182 -24.05 14.25 -1.56
N LYS A 183 -24.71 13.66 -0.56
CA LYS A 183 -25.84 14.31 0.15
C LYS A 183 -25.45 15.59 0.91
N HIS A 184 -24.15 15.86 1.07
CA HIS A 184 -23.59 16.96 1.86
C HIS A 184 -23.15 18.19 1.03
N LYS A 185 -23.52 18.26 -0.26
CA LYS A 185 -23.24 19.42 -1.13
C LYS A 185 -23.69 20.75 -0.51
N LYS A 186 -24.78 20.74 0.28
CA LYS A 186 -25.32 21.93 0.92
C LYS A 186 -24.58 22.29 2.20
N ASP A 187 -23.99 21.33 2.89
CA ASP A 187 -23.36 21.50 4.20
C ASP A 187 -21.91 22.00 4.08
N CYS A 188 -21.17 21.49 3.09
CA CYS A 188 -19.76 21.78 2.91
C CYS A 188 -19.53 22.91 1.90
N GLN A 189 -18.67 23.88 2.21
CA GLN A 189 -18.20 24.89 1.28
C GLN A 189 -17.27 24.29 0.23
N ARG A 190 -17.25 24.92 -0.95
CA ARG A 190 -16.32 24.57 -2.02
C ARG A 190 -14.91 24.99 -1.59
N LEU A 191 -13.94 24.09 -1.73
CA LEU A 191 -12.55 24.38 -1.44
C LEU A 191 -11.88 25.06 -2.63
N GLU A 192 -11.11 26.10 -2.36
CA GLU A 192 -10.38 26.90 -3.33
C GLU A 192 -8.89 26.87 -3.02
N LEU A 193 -8.06 26.87 -4.07
CA LEU A 193 -6.62 26.85 -3.94
C LEU A 193 -6.12 28.20 -3.45
N LYS A 194 -5.19 28.22 -2.50
CA LYS A 194 -4.54 29.45 -2.04
C LYS A 194 -3.33 29.73 -2.92
N GLU A 195 -3.46 30.58 -3.94
CA GLU A 195 -2.40 30.80 -4.94
C GLU A 195 -1.07 31.31 -4.37
N ASP A 196 -1.13 32.05 -3.26
CA ASP A 196 0.03 32.53 -2.50
C ASP A 196 0.23 31.75 -1.19
N GLY A 197 -0.30 30.52 -1.12
CA GLY A 197 -0.13 29.62 0.01
C GLY A 197 1.21 28.88 -0.01
N ASP A 198 1.43 28.08 1.04
CA ASP A 198 2.58 27.18 1.08
C ASP A 198 2.36 26.03 0.08
N PHE A 199 3.37 25.80 -0.76
CA PHE A 199 3.42 24.65 -1.65
C PHE A 199 4.74 23.91 -1.48
N GLU A 200 4.70 22.60 -1.68
CA GLU A 200 5.89 21.78 -1.75
C GLU A 200 5.79 20.86 -2.96
N VAL A 201 6.87 20.80 -3.74
CA VAL A 201 6.99 19.90 -4.87
C VAL A 201 8.26 19.08 -4.68
N ILE A 202 8.09 17.77 -4.50
CA ILE A 202 9.19 16.82 -4.40
C ILE A 202 9.21 16.01 -5.69
N GLN A 203 10.29 16.14 -6.47
CA GLN A 203 10.55 15.25 -7.59
C GLN A 203 11.13 13.93 -7.07
N ILE A 204 10.54 12.83 -7.51
CA ILE A 204 10.94 11.47 -7.16
C ILE A 204 11.50 10.82 -8.42
N GLU A 205 12.73 10.34 -8.34
CA GLU A 205 13.31 9.59 -9.45
C GLU A 205 12.45 8.36 -9.74
N SER A 206 12.15 8.10 -11.01
CA SER A 206 11.31 6.97 -11.38
C SER A 206 12.08 5.77 -11.92
N GLY A 207 13.33 5.98 -12.36
CA GLY A 207 14.09 5.02 -13.16
C GLY A 207 13.50 4.77 -14.56
N ARG A 208 12.58 5.63 -15.02
CA ARG A 208 11.88 5.56 -16.31
C ARG A 208 11.86 6.96 -16.96
N GLU A 209 11.43 7.06 -18.22
CA GLU A 209 11.28 8.36 -18.90
C GLU A 209 10.28 9.30 -18.19
N GLU A 210 9.29 8.73 -17.50
CA GLU A 210 8.31 9.48 -16.73
C GLU A 210 8.93 10.12 -15.49
N LYS A 211 8.67 11.40 -15.23
CA LYS A 211 9.02 12.04 -13.95
C LYS A 211 7.87 11.91 -12.97
N VAL A 212 8.14 11.60 -11.70
CA VAL A 212 7.11 11.54 -10.67
C VAL A 212 7.30 12.69 -9.69
N TYR A 213 6.19 13.30 -9.28
CA TYR A 213 6.19 14.39 -8.31
C TYR A 213 5.20 14.09 -7.20
N LEU A 214 5.58 14.40 -5.96
CA LEU A 214 4.68 14.53 -4.83
C LEU A 214 4.43 16.02 -4.62
N VAL A 215 3.17 16.42 -4.68
CA VAL A 215 2.76 17.83 -4.59
C VAL A 215 1.89 18.03 -3.38
N THR A 216 2.30 18.94 -2.49
CA THR A 216 1.54 19.40 -1.34
C THR A 216 0.96 20.78 -1.64
N ILE A 217 -0.33 20.98 -1.34
CA ILE A 217 -1.07 22.23 -1.59
C ILE A 217 -1.82 22.70 -0.34
N GLU A 218 -2.03 24.01 -0.25
CA GLU A 218 -2.88 24.66 0.74
C GLU A 218 -4.13 25.27 0.08
N THR A 219 -5.27 25.13 0.74
CA THR A 219 -6.52 25.83 0.36
C THR A 219 -6.64 27.15 1.09
N VAL A 220 -7.51 28.06 0.63
CA VAL A 220 -7.75 29.38 1.26
C VAL A 220 -8.12 29.24 2.74
N ASN A 221 -8.85 28.18 3.08
CA ASN A 221 -9.26 27.89 4.46
C ASN A 221 -8.16 27.19 5.28
N GLY A 222 -6.97 26.96 4.74
CA GLY A 222 -5.86 26.30 5.43
C GLY A 222 -5.93 24.77 5.45
N ALA A 223 -6.83 24.14 4.70
CA ALA A 223 -6.78 22.68 4.49
C ALA A 223 -5.59 22.31 3.62
N LYS A 224 -4.80 21.32 4.04
CA LYS A 224 -3.62 20.81 3.32
C LYS A 224 -3.88 19.42 2.74
N TYR A 225 -3.54 19.26 1.46
CA TYR A 225 -3.66 17.99 0.73
C TYR A 225 -2.38 17.68 -0.03
N GLN A 226 -2.15 16.41 -0.29
CA GLN A 226 -0.99 15.93 -1.01
C GLN A 226 -1.38 14.87 -2.04
N GLY A 227 -0.67 14.83 -3.17
CA GLY A 227 -0.90 13.84 -4.21
C GLY A 227 0.31 13.58 -5.10
N TYR A 228 0.43 12.35 -5.58
CA TYR A 228 1.42 11.92 -6.55
C TYR A 228 0.92 12.14 -7.98
N VAL A 229 1.80 12.65 -8.84
CA VAL A 229 1.55 12.87 -10.27
C VAL A 229 2.73 12.41 -11.11
N GLY A 230 2.45 11.66 -12.17
CA GLY A 230 3.41 11.33 -13.22
C GLY A 230 3.37 12.36 -14.34
N LYS A 231 4.52 12.72 -14.89
CA LYS A 231 4.68 13.62 -16.05
C LYS A 231 5.44 12.90 -17.16
N THR A 232 4.78 12.70 -18.30
CA THR A 232 5.37 12.12 -19.52
C THR A 232 5.03 12.99 -20.72
N ASN A 233 6.02 13.44 -21.50
CA ASN A 233 5.81 14.32 -22.67
C ASN A 233 4.89 15.51 -22.38
N ASP A 234 5.15 16.21 -21.26
CA ASP A 234 4.34 17.31 -20.71
C ASP A 234 2.89 16.99 -20.33
N LYS A 235 2.46 15.73 -20.41
CA LYS A 235 1.16 15.28 -19.92
C LYS A 235 1.26 14.85 -18.47
N LEU A 236 0.41 15.44 -17.63
CA LEU A 236 0.27 15.07 -16.22
C LEU A 236 -0.78 13.98 -16.06
N LYS A 237 -0.44 12.96 -15.25
CA LYS A 237 -1.34 11.88 -14.85
C LYS A 237 -1.33 11.77 -13.33
N LEU A 238 -2.47 12.04 -12.71
CA LEU A 238 -2.62 11.90 -11.26
C LEU A 238 -2.64 10.42 -10.88
N TYR A 239 -1.78 10.04 -9.94
CA TYR A 239 -1.69 8.68 -9.40
C TYR A 239 -2.56 8.50 -8.17
N THR A 240 -2.55 9.49 -7.29
CA THR A 240 -3.39 9.49 -6.10
C THR A 240 -4.87 9.62 -6.49
N THR A 241 -5.71 8.76 -5.93
CA THR A 241 -7.18 8.76 -6.17
C THR A 241 -7.98 9.18 -4.94
N THR A 242 -7.33 9.17 -3.77
CA THR A 242 -7.89 9.54 -2.47
C THR A 242 -6.99 10.56 -1.80
N PHE A 243 -7.56 11.65 -1.28
CA PHE A 243 -6.79 12.77 -0.74
C PHE A 243 -7.11 12.97 0.74
N PRO A 244 -6.65 12.08 1.65
CA PRO A 244 -6.82 12.33 3.07
C PRO A 244 -6.22 13.68 3.43
N ARG A 245 -6.95 14.46 4.22
CA ARG A 245 -6.48 15.77 4.65
C ARG A 245 -5.36 15.61 5.65
N MET A 246 -4.26 16.34 5.44
CA MET A 246 -3.02 16.17 6.22
C MET A 246 -3.10 16.82 7.62
N ASN A 247 -3.88 17.87 7.77
CA ASN A 247 -4.02 18.60 9.03
C ASN A 247 -5.40 18.40 9.67
N ALA A 248 -5.50 18.68 10.98
CA ALA A 248 -6.72 18.50 11.75
C ALA A 248 -7.95 19.18 11.12
N TYR A 249 -9.07 18.46 11.09
CA TYR A 249 -10.29 18.88 10.40
C TYR A 249 -11.59 18.61 11.18
N ALA A 250 -11.52 17.96 12.35
CA ALA A 250 -12.68 17.53 13.11
C ALA A 250 -13.66 18.69 13.41
N GLU A 251 -13.13 19.83 13.86
CA GLU A 251 -13.89 21.05 14.16
C GLU A 251 -14.50 21.68 12.91
N GLN A 252 -13.78 21.65 11.80
CA GLN A 252 -14.16 22.31 10.54
C GLN A 252 -15.16 21.50 9.73
N ALA A 253 -15.31 20.20 10.02
CA ALA A 253 -16.21 19.27 9.34
C ALA A 253 -17.35 18.76 10.24
N LYS A 254 -17.71 19.49 11.30
CA LYS A 254 -18.74 19.10 12.29
C LYS A 254 -20.15 18.95 11.74
N CYS A 255 -20.49 19.69 10.69
CA CYS A 255 -21.80 19.68 10.02
C CYS A 255 -22.13 18.36 9.31
N ILE A 256 -21.16 17.44 9.19
CA ILE A 256 -21.39 16.10 8.62
C ILE A 256 -20.95 15.02 9.61
N PRO A 257 -21.63 13.85 9.61
CA PRO A 257 -21.27 12.74 10.49
C PRO A 257 -19.85 12.25 10.18
N GLU A 258 -19.27 11.50 11.13
CA GLU A 258 -17.95 10.92 10.97
C GLU A 258 -17.96 9.85 9.87
N GLN A 259 -17.43 10.23 8.70
CA GLN A 259 -17.39 9.43 7.50
C GLN A 259 -16.22 9.90 6.63
N TYR A 260 -15.83 9.12 5.62
CA TYR A 260 -14.73 9.44 4.70
C TYR A 260 -14.81 10.85 4.08
N LEU A 261 -16.01 11.38 3.87
CA LEU A 261 -16.19 12.72 3.30
C LEU A 261 -15.72 13.85 4.25
N ARG A 262 -15.53 13.60 5.55
CA ARG A 262 -15.03 14.61 6.51
C ARG A 262 -13.68 15.19 6.13
N HIS A 263 -12.81 14.39 5.52
CA HIS A 263 -11.52 14.90 5.03
C HIS A 263 -11.68 16.02 4.01
N TYR A 264 -12.80 16.07 3.28
CA TYR A 264 -13.06 17.02 2.21
C TYR A 264 -13.98 18.17 2.60
N CYS A 265 -14.63 18.06 3.75
CA CYS A 265 -15.64 19.01 4.15
C CYS A 265 -15.03 20.15 4.96
N TRP A 266 -15.45 21.36 4.61
CA TRP A 266 -15.38 22.50 5.49
C TRP A 266 -16.81 23.04 5.61
N CYS A 267 -17.32 23.22 6.82
CA CYS A 267 -18.71 23.61 7.01
C CYS A 267 -18.96 25.05 6.55
N LYS A 268 -20.07 25.25 5.83
CA LYS A 268 -20.52 26.62 5.55
C LYS A 268 -20.90 27.31 6.86
N SER A 269 -20.53 28.58 6.95
CA SER A 269 -21.04 29.50 7.95
C SER A 269 -22.52 29.80 7.73
#